data_AF-A0A9E5BXG2-F1
#
_entry.id   AF-A0A9E5BXG2-F1
#
_cell.length_a   1.000
_cell.length_b   1.000
_cell.length_c   1.000
_cell.angle_alpha   90.00
_cell.angle_beta   90.00
_cell.angle_gamma   90.00
#
_symmetry.space_group_name_H-M   'P 1'
#
loop_
_entity.id
_entity.type
_entity.pdbx_description
1 polymer ?
#
loop_
_entity_poly.entity_id
_entity_poly.type
_entity_poly.pdbx_seq_one_letter_code
_entity_poly.pdbx_strand_id
1 'polypeptide(L)'
;MSKLALLAAALLVVPFGFVLLNVLQYQLGIPVPWNPFNSVYDQVSGTSWRYLLDGVLLFSPVAALMLVFFSQVRISAGQDQAVLARIEIQKASRLACLVVGGSLAVLGVMGLYLAAENLPCLLGQQVSC
;
A
#
# COMPACT_ATOMS: atom_id res chain seq x y z
N MET A 1 4.37 -21.40 6.67
CA MET A 1 3.99 -20.03 6.24
C MET A 1 3.34 -20.11 4.87
N SER A 2 2.23 -19.40 4.62
CA SER A 2 1.62 -19.41 3.28
C SER A 2 2.50 -18.61 2.31
N LYS A 3 2.71 -19.13 1.10
CA LYS A 3 3.49 -18.42 0.05
C LYS A 3 2.88 -17.05 -0.27
N LEU A 4 1.56 -16.91 -0.11
CA LEU A 4 0.82 -15.67 -0.30
C LEU A 4 1.18 -14.59 0.73
N ALA A 5 1.39 -14.94 2.00
CA ALA A 5 1.80 -13.97 3.01
C ALA A 5 3.22 -13.42 2.77
N LEU A 6 4.12 -14.26 2.24
CA LEU A 6 5.46 -13.82 1.86
C LEU A 6 5.42 -12.87 0.66
N LEU A 7 4.59 -13.19 -0.34
CA LEU A 7 4.41 -12.35 -1.52
C LEU A 7 3.74 -11.02 -1.15
N ALA A 8 2.76 -11.02 -0.26
CA ALA A 8 2.14 -9.81 0.26
C ALA A 8 3.16 -8.93 1.03
N ALA A 9 4.06 -9.52 1.81
CA ALA A 9 5.13 -8.78 2.47
C ALA A 9 6.13 -8.19 1.45
N ALA A 10 6.47 -8.94 0.40
CA ALA A 10 7.36 -8.45 -0.67
C ALA A 10 6.78 -7.24 -1.41
N LEU A 11 5.46 -7.25 -1.68
CA LEU A 11 4.77 -6.12 -2.31
C LEU A 11 4.84 -4.83 -1.46
N LEU A 12 4.95 -4.94 -0.14
CA LEU A 12 5.04 -3.77 0.74
C LEU A 12 6.43 -3.16 0.85
N VAL A 13 7.49 -3.84 0.42
CA VAL A 13 8.87 -3.35 0.59
C VAL A 13 9.08 -2.00 -0.09
N VAL A 14 8.61 -1.88 -1.34
CA VAL A 14 8.77 -0.66 -2.15
C VAL A 14 7.98 0.52 -1.58
N PRO A 15 6.64 0.43 -1.37
CA PRO A 15 5.88 1.56 -0.85
C PRO A 15 6.25 1.91 0.59
N PHE A 16 6.61 0.92 1.42
CA PHE A 16 7.11 1.20 2.76
C PHE A 16 8.45 1.94 2.72
N GLY A 17 9.38 1.51 1.86
CA GLY A 17 10.66 2.21 1.67
C GLY A 17 10.46 3.64 1.16
N PHE A 18 9.53 3.85 0.23
CA PHE A 18 9.16 5.18 -0.25
C PHE A 18 8.66 6.07 0.89
N VAL A 19 7.66 5.62 1.65
CA VAL A 19 7.11 6.39 2.77
C VAL A 19 8.19 6.66 3.82
N LEU A 20 8.95 5.65 4.22
CA LEU A 20 9.95 5.78 5.27
C LEU A 20 11.04 6.79 4.88
N LEU A 21 11.60 6.69 3.68
CA LEU A 21 12.65 7.61 3.23
C LEU A 21 12.15 9.05 3.10
N ASN A 22 10.94 9.24 2.56
CA ASN A 22 10.35 10.56 2.44
C ASN A 22 10.02 11.18 3.82
N VAL A 23 9.50 10.39 4.77
CA VAL A 23 9.26 10.86 6.14
C VAL A 23 10.57 11.22 6.84
N LEU A 24 11.59 10.38 6.74
CA LEU A 24 12.91 10.65 7.32
C LEU A 24 13.50 11.94 6.75
N GLN A 25 13.50 12.08 5.42
CA GLN A 25 14.14 13.20 4.74
C GLN A 25 13.35 14.52 4.90
N TYR A 26 12.05 14.51 4.63
CA TYR A 26 11.25 15.73 4.50
C TYR A 26 10.53 16.13 5.79
N GLN A 27 10.10 15.17 6.62
CA GLN A 27 9.36 15.47 7.86
C GLN A 27 10.27 15.53 9.09
N LEU A 28 11.25 14.63 9.16
CA LEU A 28 12.18 14.55 10.30
C LEU A 28 13.51 15.28 10.05
N GLY A 29 13.75 15.77 8.82
CA GLY A 29 14.97 16.50 8.46
C GLY A 29 16.25 15.66 8.58
N ILE A 30 16.14 14.33 8.60
CA ILE A 30 17.28 13.43 8.71
C ILE A 30 17.95 13.38 7.34
N PRO A 31 19.25 13.71 7.23
CA PRO A 31 19.95 13.67 5.96
C PRO A 31 20.03 12.23 5.46
N VAL A 32 19.30 11.93 4.40
CA VAL A 32 19.36 10.64 3.69
C VAL A 32 20.36 10.79 2.55
N PRO A 33 21.56 10.18 2.64
CA PRO A 33 22.65 10.40 1.68
C PRO A 33 22.31 9.88 0.28
N TRP A 34 21.40 8.90 0.18
CA TRP A 34 20.92 8.39 -1.09
C TRP A 34 19.44 8.01 -0.98
N ASN A 35 18.60 8.68 -1.77
CA ASN A 35 17.19 8.37 -1.90
C ASN A 35 16.89 8.01 -3.38
N PRO A 36 16.65 6.72 -3.70
CA PRO A 36 16.45 6.27 -5.08
C PRO A 36 15.20 6.87 -5.71
N PHE A 37 14.24 7.32 -4.91
CA PHE A 37 13.00 7.89 -5.40
C PHE A 37 13.21 9.31 -5.93
N ASN A 38 14.13 10.10 -5.36
CA ASN A 38 14.41 11.46 -5.84
C ASN A 38 14.84 11.46 -7.32
N SER A 39 15.59 10.45 -7.76
CA SER A 39 15.98 10.32 -9.18
C SER A 39 14.81 10.17 -10.15
N VAL A 40 13.66 9.68 -9.67
CA VAL A 40 12.43 9.50 -10.46
C VAL A 40 11.52 10.73 -10.35
N TYR A 41 11.47 11.37 -9.18
CA TYR A 41 10.59 12.52 -8.94
C TYR A 41 11.21 13.88 -9.32
N ASP A 42 12.54 14.00 -9.37
CA ASP A 42 13.25 15.22 -9.81
C ASP A 42 13.28 15.38 -11.34
N GLN A 43 13.07 14.30 -12.10
CA GLN A 43 12.95 14.36 -13.56
C GLN A 43 11.52 14.74 -13.94
N VAL A 44 11.36 15.98 -14.43
CA VAL A 44 10.18 16.60 -15.07
C VAL A 44 8.85 15.86 -14.90
N SER A 45 7.92 16.48 -14.17
CA SER A 45 6.51 16.08 -14.06
C SER A 45 5.92 15.61 -15.39
N GLY A 46 5.40 14.38 -15.46
CA GLY A 46 4.66 13.87 -16.62
C GLY A 46 5.34 12.78 -17.44
N THR A 47 6.43 12.17 -16.98
CA THR A 47 6.98 10.98 -17.63
C THR A 47 6.15 9.73 -17.31
N SER A 48 5.93 8.86 -18.31
CA SER A 48 5.16 7.61 -18.18
C SER A 48 5.66 6.70 -17.06
N TRP A 49 6.97 6.78 -16.75
CA TRP A 49 7.62 6.01 -15.68
C TRP A 49 7.18 6.44 -14.29
N ARG A 50 6.94 7.74 -14.08
CA ARG A 50 6.42 8.25 -12.81
C ARG A 50 5.01 7.73 -12.54
N TYR A 51 4.13 7.75 -13.54
CA TYR A 51 2.76 7.21 -13.38
C TYR A 51 2.75 5.71 -13.06
N LEU A 52 3.65 4.92 -13.66
CA LEU A 52 3.79 3.51 -13.32
C LEU A 52 4.28 3.31 -11.89
N LEU A 53 5.26 4.11 -11.44
CA LEU A 53 5.76 4.05 -10.07
C LEU A 53 4.67 4.47 -9.07
N ASP A 54 3.98 5.59 -9.31
CA ASP A 54 2.86 6.06 -8.49
C ASP A 54 1.75 4.99 -8.40
N GLY A 55 1.42 4.36 -9.53
CA GLY A 55 0.51 3.23 -9.58
C GLY A 55 1.00 2.06 -8.71
N VAL A 56 2.26 1.66 -8.84
CA VAL A 56 2.84 0.58 -8.01
C VAL A 56 2.78 0.95 -6.53
N LEU A 57 3.13 2.17 -6.15
CA LEU A 57 3.13 2.64 -4.76
C LEU A 57 1.72 2.62 -4.16
N LEU A 58 0.70 3.00 -4.93
CA LEU A 58 -0.69 3.05 -4.47
C LEU A 58 -1.37 1.67 -4.47
N PHE A 59 -1.15 0.86 -5.50
CA PHE A 59 -1.84 -0.42 -5.67
C PHE A 59 -1.16 -1.56 -4.91
N SER A 60 0.14 -1.50 -4.64
CA SER A 60 0.84 -2.60 -3.94
C SER A 60 0.36 -2.85 -2.51
N PRO A 61 0.05 -1.85 -1.65
CA PRO A 61 -0.52 -2.10 -0.33
C PRO A 61 -1.92 -2.71 -0.41
N VAL A 62 -2.72 -2.31 -1.41
CA VAL A 62 -4.06 -2.85 -1.66
C VAL A 62 -3.98 -4.32 -2.13
N ALA A 63 -3.08 -4.61 -3.06
CA ALA A 63 -2.83 -5.97 -3.53
C ALA A 63 -2.32 -6.87 -2.39
N ALA A 64 -1.44 -6.36 -1.51
CA ALA A 64 -0.97 -7.08 -0.33
C ALA A 64 -2.14 -7.42 0.62
N LEU A 65 -3.06 -6.48 0.87
CA LEU A 65 -4.26 -6.73 1.68
C LEU A 65 -5.14 -7.82 1.07
N MET A 66 -5.39 -7.75 -0.24
CA MET A 66 -6.19 -8.74 -0.96
C MET A 66 -5.56 -10.14 -0.86
N LEU A 67 -4.25 -10.26 -1.06
CA LEU A 67 -3.54 -11.54 -0.94
C LEU A 67 -3.63 -12.12 0.47
N VAL A 68 -3.50 -11.28 1.50
CA VAL A 68 -3.67 -11.73 2.89
C VAL A 68 -5.11 -12.18 3.12
N PHE A 69 -6.10 -11.45 2.63
CA PHE A 69 -7.51 -11.81 2.73
C PHE A 69 -7.80 -13.17 2.06
N PHE A 70 -7.40 -13.35 0.80
CA PHE A 70 -7.58 -14.62 0.08
C PHE A 70 -6.82 -15.78 0.71
N SER A 71 -5.71 -15.51 1.41
CA SER A 71 -5.00 -16.56 2.14
C SER A 71 -5.73 -17.02 3.40
N GLN A 72 -6.66 -16.23 3.94
CA GLN A 72 -7.39 -16.51 5.18
C GLN A 72 -8.80 -17.03 4.93
N VAL A 73 -9.40 -16.74 3.77
CA VAL A 73 -10.74 -17.17 3.41
C VAL A 73 -10.67 -18.43 2.56
N ARG A 74 -11.21 -19.53 3.07
CA ARG A 74 -11.41 -20.75 2.29
C ARG A 74 -12.90 -20.94 2.02
N ILE A 75 -13.25 -20.97 0.74
CA ILE A 75 -14.61 -21.25 0.29
C ILE A 75 -14.65 -22.70 -0.19
N SER A 76 -15.54 -23.49 0.40
CA SER A 76 -15.80 -24.87 -0.01
C SER A 76 -17.28 -25.05 -0.34
N ALA A 77 -17.60 -25.89 -1.33
CA ALA A 77 -18.99 -26.26 -1.60
C ALA A 77 -19.61 -26.91 -0.35
N GLY A 78 -20.85 -26.53 -0.02
CA GLY A 78 -21.56 -27.17 1.07
C GLY A 78 -21.88 -28.62 0.70
N GLN A 79 -21.63 -29.54 1.64
CA GLN A 79 -21.94 -30.97 1.44
C GLN A 79 -23.41 -31.30 1.69
N ASP A 80 -24.19 -30.37 2.27
CA ASP A 80 -25.60 -30.53 2.58
C ASP A 80 -26.50 -29.76 1.60
N GLN A 81 -27.67 -30.33 1.25
CA GLN A 81 -28.64 -29.72 0.33
C GLN A 81 -29.17 -28.35 0.77
N ALA A 82 -29.01 -27.99 2.06
CA ALA A 82 -29.42 -26.71 2.61
C ALA A 82 -28.32 -25.63 2.61
N VAL A 83 -27.07 -25.98 2.28
CA VAL A 83 -25.93 -25.06 2.34
C VAL A 83 -25.23 -25.00 0.99
N LEU A 84 -25.32 -23.86 0.31
CA LEU A 84 -24.70 -23.64 -1.00
C LEU A 84 -23.16 -23.53 -0.92
N ALA A 85 -22.64 -22.89 0.14
CA ALA A 85 -21.21 -22.74 0.36
C ALA A 85 -20.88 -22.62 1.85
N ARG A 86 -19.76 -23.20 2.27
CA ARG A 86 -19.16 -23.00 3.58
C ARG A 86 -17.95 -22.07 3.42
N ILE A 87 -17.93 -21.01 4.23
CA ILE A 87 -16.81 -20.07 4.31
C ILE A 87 -16.08 -20.33 5.64
N GLU A 88 -14.84 -20.77 5.56
CA GLU A 88 -13.96 -20.95 6.71
C GLU A 88 -12.96 -19.80 6.76
N ILE A 89 -12.97 -19.04 7.85
CA ILE A 89 -12.00 -17.98 8.12
C ILE A 89 -10.90 -18.56 9.01
N GLN A 90 -9.70 -18.62 8.46
CA GLN A 90 -8.53 -19.12 9.18
C GLN A 90 -7.95 -18.03 10.08
N LYS A 91 -7.38 -18.44 11.23
CA LYS A 91 -6.68 -17.52 12.13
C LYS A 91 -5.48 -16.90 11.42
N ALA A 92 -5.40 -15.57 11.44
CA ALA A 92 -4.28 -14.84 10.87
C ALA A 92 -2.96 -15.19 11.57
N SER A 93 -1.90 -15.34 10.77
CA SER A 93 -0.54 -15.43 11.29
C SER A 93 -0.02 -14.06 11.74
N ARG A 94 1.00 -14.01 12.60
CA ARG A 94 1.65 -12.74 13.01
C ARG A 94 2.12 -11.92 11.81
N LEU A 95 2.70 -12.58 10.80
CA LEU A 95 3.13 -11.92 9.56
C LEU A 95 1.94 -11.30 8.82
N ALA A 96 0.81 -12.01 8.72
CA ALA A 96 -0.39 -11.47 8.09
C ALA A 96 -0.90 -10.22 8.82
N CYS A 97 -0.87 -10.20 10.16
CA CYS A 97 -1.22 -9.01 10.93
C CYS A 97 -0.25 -7.84 10.67
N LEU A 98 1.06 -8.12 10.58
CA LEU A 98 2.06 -7.10 10.27
C LEU A 98 1.89 -6.53 8.86
N VAL A 99 1.60 -7.37 7.87
CA VAL A 99 1.31 -6.95 6.51
C VAL A 99 0.05 -6.08 6.47
N VAL A 100 -1.02 -6.48 7.16
CA VAL A 100 -2.25 -5.67 7.25
C VAL A 100 -1.97 -4.31 7.89
N GLY A 101 -1.30 -4.30 9.05
CA GLY A 101 -0.96 -3.06 9.75
C GLY A 101 -0.04 -2.15 8.92
N GLY A 102 0.97 -2.73 8.26
CA GLY A 102 1.88 -2.03 7.37
C GLY A 102 1.17 -1.43 6.14
N SER A 103 0.31 -2.21 5.48
CA SER A 103 -0.52 -1.72 4.37
C SER A 103 -1.40 -0.55 4.78
N LEU A 104 -2.09 -0.66 5.93
CA LEU A 104 -2.96 0.41 6.42
C LEU A 104 -2.17 1.67 6.79
N ALA A 105 -1.00 1.52 7.42
CA ALA A 105 -0.15 2.65 7.74
C ALA A 105 0.36 3.36 6.48
N VAL A 106 0.85 2.61 5.49
CA VAL A 106 1.31 3.17 4.20
C VAL A 106 0.16 3.89 3.48
N LEU A 107 -1.00 3.24 3.35
CA LEU A 107 -2.18 3.86 2.72
C LEU A 107 -2.65 5.11 3.48
N GLY A 108 -2.61 5.07 4.81
CA GLY A 108 -2.96 6.21 5.66
C GLY A 108 -2.03 7.40 5.43
N VAL A 109 -0.71 7.17 5.40
CA VAL A 109 0.27 8.23 5.15
C VAL A 109 0.14 8.78 3.73
N MET A 110 0.01 7.92 2.72
CA MET A 110 -0.19 8.36 1.34
C MET A 110 -1.51 9.10 1.14
N GLY A 111 -2.59 8.65 1.80
CA GLY A 111 -3.89 9.31 1.77
C GLY A 111 -3.87 10.67 2.44
N LEU A 112 -3.18 10.81 3.58
CA LEU A 112 -2.96 12.10 4.22
C LEU A 112 -2.15 13.04 3.34
N TYR A 113 -1.13 12.52 2.66
CA TYR A 113 -0.30 13.30 1.74
C TYR A 113 -1.13 13.80 0.54
N LEU A 114 -1.91 12.92 -0.11
CA LEU A 114 -2.85 13.30 -1.16
C LEU A 114 -3.88 14.33 -0.69
N ALA A 115 -4.45 14.13 0.50
CA ALA A 115 -5.40 15.08 1.07
C ALA A 115 -4.74 16.43 1.34
N ALA A 116 -3.51 16.46 1.87
CA ALA A 116 -2.76 17.68 2.16
C ALA A 116 -2.38 18.44 0.89
N GLU A 117 -1.95 17.75 -0.17
CA GLU A 117 -1.62 18.38 -1.45
C GLU A 117 -2.86 18.94 -2.16
N ASN A 118 -4.02 18.29 -2.02
CA ASN A 118 -5.27 18.73 -2.66
C ASN A 118 -6.13 19.63 -1.76
N LEU A 119 -5.80 19.77 -0.48
CA LEU A 119 -6.51 20.61 0.49
C LEU A 119 -6.61 22.09 0.06
N PRO A 120 -5.55 22.72 -0.47
CA PRO A 120 -5.61 24.08 -1.00
C PRO A 120 -6.59 24.21 -2.18
N CYS A 121 -6.65 23.20 -3.06
CA CYS A 121 -7.63 23.14 -4.14
C CYS A 121 -9.06 22.94 -3.61
N LEU A 122 -9.26 22.04 -2.65
CA LEU A 122 -10.58 21.78 -2.03
C LEU A 122 -11.09 22.98 -1.23
N LEU A 123 -10.20 23.77 -0.65
CA LEU A 123 -10.50 25.02 0.04
C LEU A 123 -10.63 26.23 -0.91
N GLY A 124 -10.50 26.03 -2.23
CA GLY A 124 -10.62 27.08 -3.24
C GLY A 124 -9.49 28.11 -3.23
N GLN A 125 -8.35 27.79 -2.61
CA GLN A 125 -7.18 28.67 -2.51
C GLN A 125 -6.23 28.57 -3.72
N GLN A 126 -6.44 27.59 -4.62
CA GLN A 126 -5.69 27.43 -5.87
C GLN A 126 -6.63 27.06 -7.03
N VAL A 127 -6.37 27.61 -8.23
CA VAL A 127 -7.23 27.50 -9.42
C VAL A 127 -6.89 26.28 -10.29
N SER A 128 -5.73 25.67 -10.08
CA SER A 128 -5.23 24.54 -10.86
C SER A 128 -4.55 23.51 -9.96
N CYS A 129 -5.08 22.30 -10.01
CA CYS A 129 -4.48 21.02 -9.67
C CYS A 129 -4.44 20.21 -10.99
#